data_AF-A0A543EHD4-F1
#
_entry.id   AF-A0A543EHD4-F1
#
_cell.length_a   1.000
_cell.length_b   1.000
_cell.length_c   1.000
_cell.angle_alpha   90.00
_cell.angle_beta   90.00
_cell.angle_gamma   90.00
#
_symmetry.space_group_name_H-M   'P 1'
#
loop_
_entity.id
_entity.type
_entity.pdbx_description
1 polymer ?
#
loop_
_entity_poly.entity_id
_entity_poly.type
_entity_poly.pdbx_seq_one_letter_code
_entity_poly.pdbx_strand_id
1 'polypeptide(L)'
;MFEKLIDSFEKLCLQIIIEILLVPVTIFKLFQDPRRCYDLSVHEMEKEELDRFRDYLSPIKLSVYTSVIVSVILMDYGGEHNIISKIKGLSMVEKALFIFLMNNITSVIFSVAILWYKKEKVNTVTFRTLLFSFIYTTVYTSTPFFIFISSAMFLGQTLNANAYLDHLTKVTKHGTRDYLFFVAFLVFIIVGIIGIFKLFKALHYILKNNFSYHPYIVWFFTVLFFTIQLYYTMGFI
;
A
#
# COMPACT_ATOMS: atom_id res chain seq x y z
N MET A 1 9.32 23.47 30.62
CA MET A 1 9.79 22.25 29.90
C MET A 1 8.62 21.30 29.64
N PHE A 2 7.85 20.96 30.67
CA PHE A 2 6.62 20.16 30.55
C PHE A 2 5.58 20.75 29.58
N GLU A 3 5.35 22.07 29.63
CA GLU A 3 4.39 22.75 28.74
C GLU A 3 4.79 22.69 27.25
N LYS A 4 6.09 22.79 26.94
CA LYS A 4 6.61 22.58 25.58
C LYS A 4 6.47 21.13 25.11
N LEU A 5 6.57 20.18 26.05
CA LEU A 5 6.36 18.76 25.77
C LEU A 5 4.90 18.48 25.43
N ILE A 6 3.97 19.08 26.20
CA ILE A 6 2.52 18.98 25.95
C ILE A 6 2.16 19.60 24.60
N ASP A 7 2.65 20.81 24.28
CA ASP A 7 2.40 21.45 22.98
C ASP A 7 2.94 20.61 21.80
N SER A 8 4.12 19.99 21.97
CA SER A 8 4.67 19.09 20.96
C SER A 8 3.84 17.81 20.80
N PHE A 9 3.33 17.26 21.91
CA PHE A 9 2.47 16.08 21.92
C PHE A 9 1.11 16.38 21.27
N GLU A 10 0.50 17.51 21.59
CA GLU A 10 -0.77 17.96 20.99
C GLU A 10 -0.65 18.11 19.48
N LYS A 11 0.41 18.78 19.00
CA LYS A 11 0.70 18.91 17.57
C LYS A 11 0.88 17.56 16.88
N LEU A 12 1.61 16.65 17.52
CA LEU A 12 1.81 15.30 17.01
C LEU A 12 0.48 14.53 16.92
N CYS A 13 -0.34 14.56 17.98
CA CYS A 13 -1.65 13.92 18.00
C CYS A 13 -2.57 14.46 16.91
N LEU A 14 -2.65 15.79 16.78
CA LEU A 14 -3.47 16.44 15.77
C LEU A 14 -3.00 16.08 14.35
N GLN A 15 -1.69 16.04 14.12
CA GLN A 15 -1.13 15.59 12.85
C GLN A 15 -1.51 14.12 12.55
N ILE A 16 -1.38 13.21 13.53
CA ILE A 16 -1.76 11.80 13.36
C ILE A 16 -3.26 11.67 13.04
N ILE A 17 -4.12 12.40 13.74
CA ILE A 17 -5.57 12.39 13.49
C ILE A 17 -5.87 12.84 12.06
N ILE A 18 -5.27 13.94 11.60
CA ILE A 18 -5.43 14.42 10.23
C ILE A 18 -4.96 13.36 9.23
N GLU A 19 -3.79 12.76 9.46
CA GLU A 19 -3.25 11.73 8.57
C GLU A 19 -4.18 10.51 8.48
N ILE A 20 -4.72 10.03 9.61
CA ILE A 20 -5.70 8.93 9.65
C ILE A 20 -6.95 9.28 8.85
N LEU A 21 -7.45 10.52 8.95
CA LEU A 21 -8.60 10.99 8.17
C LEU A 21 -8.29 11.10 6.67
N LEU A 22 -7.04 11.43 6.31
CA LEU A 22 -6.60 11.52 4.91
C LEU A 22 -6.35 10.17 4.25
N VAL A 23 -6.08 9.09 5.01
CA VAL A 23 -5.93 7.73 4.46
C VAL A 23 -7.13 7.32 3.58
N PRO A 24 -8.38 7.26 4.09
CA PRO A 24 -9.53 6.85 3.29
C PRO A 24 -9.81 7.82 2.14
N VAL A 25 -9.60 9.13 2.34
CA VAL A 25 -9.76 10.15 1.28
C VAL A 25 -8.80 9.89 0.12
N THR A 26 -7.54 9.58 0.43
CA THR A 26 -6.50 9.31 -0.56
C THR A 26 -6.78 8.01 -1.30
N ILE A 27 -7.10 6.93 -0.56
CA ILE A 27 -7.51 5.65 -1.15
C ILE A 27 -8.69 5.84 -2.10
N PHE A 28 -9.74 6.53 -1.66
CA PHE A 28 -10.93 6.77 -2.48
C PHE A 28 -10.59 7.54 -3.77
N LYS A 29 -9.77 8.61 -3.67
CA LYS A 29 -9.35 9.38 -4.85
C LYS A 29 -8.60 8.51 -5.86
N LEU A 30 -7.70 7.63 -5.41
CA LEU A 30 -6.94 6.72 -6.27
C LEU A 30 -7.84 5.62 -6.86
N PHE A 31 -8.73 5.04 -6.06
CA PHE A 31 -9.72 4.07 -6.53
C PHE A 31 -10.78 4.70 -7.44
N GLN A 32 -10.99 6.00 -7.47
CA GLN A 32 -11.90 6.63 -8.42
C GLN A 32 -11.30 6.67 -9.82
N ASP A 33 -10.07 7.16 -9.97
CA ASP A 33 -9.36 7.26 -11.24
C ASP A 33 -7.91 6.76 -11.12
N PRO A 34 -7.57 5.63 -11.76
CA PRO A 34 -6.22 5.06 -11.71
C PRO A 34 -5.10 5.96 -12.24
N ARG A 35 -5.44 6.94 -13.08
CA ARG A 35 -4.48 7.90 -13.64
C ARG A 35 -3.88 8.80 -12.57
N ARG A 36 -4.63 9.05 -11.48
CA ARG A 36 -4.20 9.89 -10.36
C ARG A 36 -2.96 9.38 -9.65
N CYS A 37 -2.61 8.10 -9.74
CA CYS A 37 -1.32 7.61 -9.23
C CYS A 37 -0.15 8.38 -9.86
N TYR A 38 -0.22 8.67 -11.16
CA TYR A 38 0.78 9.47 -11.87
C TYR A 38 0.51 10.96 -11.73
N ASP A 39 -0.71 11.41 -12.03
CA ASP A 39 -1.02 12.84 -12.14
C ASP A 39 -0.84 13.59 -10.80
N LEU A 40 -1.21 12.97 -9.67
CA LEU A 40 -0.97 13.57 -8.34
C LEU A 40 0.53 13.67 -8.05
N SER A 41 1.30 12.65 -8.39
CA SER A 41 2.75 12.64 -8.15
C SER A 41 3.44 13.74 -8.97
N VAL A 42 3.03 13.94 -10.23
CA VAL A 42 3.55 15.03 -11.07
C VAL A 42 3.19 16.39 -10.48
N HIS A 43 1.90 16.61 -10.21
CA HIS A 43 1.40 17.90 -9.72
C HIS A 43 2.00 18.29 -8.35
N GLU A 44 2.20 17.32 -7.44
CA GLU A 44 2.83 17.59 -6.15
C GLU A 44 4.31 17.90 -6.27
N MET A 45 4.99 17.33 -7.27
CA MET A 45 6.42 17.63 -7.49
C MET A 45 6.63 19.01 -8.10
N GLU A 46 5.60 19.63 -8.69
CA GLU A 46 5.62 21.03 -9.16
C GLU A 46 5.46 22.04 -8.02
N LYS A 47 4.85 21.65 -6.91
CA LYS A 47 4.64 22.52 -5.73
C LYS A 47 5.92 22.69 -4.89
N GLU A 48 5.97 23.79 -4.13
CA GLU A 48 6.98 23.98 -3.09
C GLU A 48 6.86 22.93 -1.98
N GLU A 49 7.98 22.54 -1.39
CA GLU A 49 8.05 21.40 -0.47
C GLU A 49 7.11 21.51 0.74
N LEU A 50 6.88 22.72 1.26
CA LEU A 50 6.00 23.01 2.40
C LEU A 50 4.50 22.96 2.06
N ASP A 51 4.16 23.00 0.77
CA ASP A 51 2.77 22.98 0.28
C ASP A 51 2.35 21.61 -0.26
N ARG A 52 3.28 20.64 -0.30
CA ARG A 52 3.00 19.30 -0.81
C ARG A 52 2.10 18.52 0.15
N PHE A 53 1.20 17.72 -0.42
CA PHE A 53 0.40 16.71 0.27
C PHE A 53 -0.45 17.26 1.43
N ARG A 54 -1.10 18.42 1.22
CA ARG A 54 -2.06 18.99 2.19
C ARG A 54 -3.43 18.34 2.15
N ASP A 55 -3.93 18.05 0.93
CA ASP A 55 -5.30 17.55 0.71
C ASP A 55 -5.38 16.02 0.54
N TYR A 56 -4.23 15.35 0.63
CA TYR A 56 -4.08 13.90 0.50
C TYR A 56 -2.72 13.48 1.02
N LEU A 57 -2.62 12.21 1.37
CA LEU A 57 -1.45 11.64 2.02
C LEU A 57 -0.34 11.36 1.00
N SER A 58 0.91 11.62 1.38
CA SER A 58 2.06 11.24 0.53
C SER A 58 2.11 9.71 0.33
N PRO A 59 2.63 9.23 -0.81
CA PRO A 59 2.67 7.79 -1.08
C PRO A 59 3.42 7.00 -0.02
N ILE A 60 4.50 7.58 0.52
CA ILE A 60 5.29 6.97 1.60
C ILE A 60 4.43 6.78 2.84
N LYS A 61 3.77 7.85 3.32
CA LYS A 61 2.89 7.78 4.50
C LYS A 61 1.74 6.80 4.26
N LEU A 62 1.15 6.81 3.06
CA LEU A 62 0.06 5.90 2.70
C LEU A 62 0.50 4.44 2.74
N SER A 63 1.69 4.13 2.22
CA SER A 63 2.29 2.79 2.30
C SER A 63 2.56 2.37 3.74
N VAL A 64 3.01 3.29 4.60
CA VAL A 64 3.19 3.02 6.03
C VAL A 64 1.87 2.62 6.69
N TYR A 65 0.80 3.41 6.52
CA TYR A 65 -0.50 3.12 7.15
C TYR A 65 -1.18 1.87 6.60
N THR A 66 -1.16 1.68 5.28
CA THR A 66 -1.92 0.59 4.63
C THR A 66 -1.17 -0.74 4.58
N SER A 67 0.15 -0.72 4.74
CA SER A 67 0.98 -1.90 4.56
C SER A 67 1.92 -2.15 5.74
N VAL A 68 2.78 -1.20 6.09
CA VAL A 68 3.81 -1.43 7.12
C VAL A 68 3.20 -1.69 8.50
N ILE A 69 2.30 -0.82 8.96
CA ILE A 69 1.64 -0.95 10.27
C ILE A 69 0.86 -2.27 10.32
N VAL A 70 0.13 -2.58 9.24
CA VAL A 70 -0.62 -3.83 9.11
C VAL A 70 0.31 -5.03 9.23
N SER A 71 1.40 -5.08 8.47
CA SER A 71 2.36 -6.18 8.50
C SER A 71 3.05 -6.33 9.87
N VAL A 72 3.37 -5.23 10.55
CA VAL A 72 3.93 -5.28 11.91
C VAL A 72 2.92 -5.87 12.89
N ILE A 73 1.65 -5.43 12.83
CA ILE A 73 0.58 -5.99 13.63
C ILE A 73 0.43 -7.49 13.35
N LEU A 74 0.44 -7.91 12.07
CA LEU A 74 0.38 -9.33 11.71
C LEU A 74 1.52 -10.14 12.32
N MET A 75 2.71 -9.58 12.40
CA MET A 75 3.87 -10.26 13.01
C MET A 75 3.70 -10.44 14.52
N ASP A 76 3.03 -9.52 15.20
CA ASP A 76 2.77 -9.61 16.63
C ASP A 76 1.62 -10.59 16.96
N TYR A 77 0.62 -10.71 16.07
CA TYR A 77 -0.53 -11.61 16.25
C TYR A 77 -0.34 -13.02 15.65
N GLY A 78 0.45 -13.17 14.59
CA GLY A 78 0.68 -14.41 13.85
C GLY A 78 2.12 -14.88 14.01
N GLY A 79 2.36 -15.69 15.04
CA GLY A 79 3.69 -16.26 15.31
C GLY A 79 4.36 -16.85 14.06
N GLU A 80 5.65 -16.54 13.88
CA GLU A 80 6.67 -17.13 13.00
C GLU A 80 6.33 -17.50 11.52
N HIS A 81 5.23 -17.03 10.94
CA HIS A 81 4.89 -17.38 9.54
C HIS A 81 5.52 -16.46 8.49
N ASN A 82 5.95 -15.24 8.85
CA ASN A 82 6.59 -14.31 7.90
C ASN A 82 8.12 -14.47 7.88
N ILE A 83 8.75 -14.44 6.69
CA ILE A 83 10.21 -14.53 6.51
C ILE A 83 10.95 -13.49 7.38
N ILE A 84 10.34 -12.31 7.57
CA ILE A 84 10.89 -11.20 8.37
C ILE A 84 10.79 -11.47 9.87
N SER A 85 9.78 -12.21 10.33
CA SER A 85 9.64 -12.58 11.76
C SER A 85 10.75 -13.51 12.24
N LYS A 86 11.38 -14.26 11.33
CA LYS A 86 12.49 -15.19 11.61
C LYS A 86 13.85 -14.50 11.69
N ILE A 87 13.97 -13.23 11.29
CA ILE A 87 15.23 -12.50 11.39
C ILE A 87 15.42 -12.06 12.85
N LYS A 88 16.20 -12.83 13.60
CA LYS A 88 16.58 -12.54 14.98
C LYS A 88 17.61 -11.38 15.02
N GLY A 89 17.44 -10.45 15.95
CA GLY A 89 18.40 -9.36 16.21
C GLY A 89 18.03 -7.97 15.69
N LEU A 90 16.92 -7.82 14.96
CA LEU A 90 16.42 -6.49 14.52
C LEU A 90 15.43 -5.89 15.54
N SER A 91 15.56 -4.60 15.79
CA SER A 91 14.58 -3.79 16.51
C SER A 91 13.26 -3.68 15.74
N MET A 92 12.16 -3.32 16.42
CA MET A 92 10.84 -3.16 15.79
C MET A 92 10.86 -2.09 14.69
N VAL A 93 11.63 -1.01 14.87
CA VAL A 93 11.79 0.06 13.89
C VAL A 93 12.52 -0.44 12.64
N GLU A 94 13.61 -1.19 12.82
CA GLU A 94 14.35 -1.76 11.68
C GLU A 94 13.52 -2.78 10.91
N LYS A 95 12.72 -3.59 11.61
CA LYS A 95 11.75 -4.50 10.98
C LYS A 95 10.73 -3.73 10.14
N ALA A 96 10.17 -2.63 10.67
CA ALA A 96 9.24 -1.78 9.93
C ALA A 96 9.87 -1.14 8.69
N LEU A 97 11.12 -0.67 8.79
CA LEU A 97 11.88 -0.15 7.65
C LEU A 97 12.14 -1.22 6.59
N PHE A 98 12.49 -2.44 7.01
CA PHE A 98 12.70 -3.56 6.09
C PHE A 98 11.41 -3.96 5.39
N ILE A 99 10.29 -4.04 6.12
CA ILE A 99 8.96 -4.27 5.54
C ILE A 99 8.64 -3.18 4.52
N PHE A 100 8.82 -1.92 4.87
CA PHE A 100 8.59 -0.80 3.95
C PHE A 100 9.43 -0.94 2.67
N LEU A 101 10.71 -1.25 2.80
CA LEU A 101 11.60 -1.41 1.65
C LEU A 101 11.17 -2.59 0.77
N MET A 102 10.86 -3.73 1.36
CA MET A 102 10.45 -4.92 0.63
C MET A 102 9.10 -4.73 -0.07
N ASN A 103 8.14 -4.09 0.59
CA ASN A 103 6.82 -3.84 0.00
C ASN A 103 6.88 -2.85 -1.16
N ASN A 104 7.89 -1.98 -1.18
CA ASN A 104 8.10 -0.98 -2.22
C ASN A 104 9.27 -1.27 -3.15
N ILE A 105 9.91 -2.44 -3.06
CA ILE A 105 11.13 -2.76 -3.83
C ILE A 105 10.86 -2.74 -5.34
N THR A 106 9.68 -3.23 -5.75
CA THR A 106 9.23 -3.19 -7.14
C THR A 106 9.11 -1.76 -7.63
N SER A 107 8.52 -0.87 -6.83
CA SER A 107 8.43 0.57 -7.13
C SER A 107 9.80 1.21 -7.31
N VAL A 108 10.77 0.88 -6.45
CA VAL A 108 12.16 1.37 -6.56
C VAL A 108 12.82 0.86 -7.83
N ILE A 109 12.82 -0.45 -8.08
CA ILE A 109 13.44 -1.08 -9.24
C ILE A 109 12.87 -0.50 -10.53
N PHE A 110 11.54 -0.37 -10.63
CA PHE A 110 10.90 0.15 -11.84
C PHE A 110 11.17 1.63 -12.07
N SER A 111 11.21 2.42 -10.99
CA SER A 111 11.61 3.83 -11.09
C SER A 111 13.04 3.98 -11.63
N VAL A 112 13.98 3.18 -11.11
CA VAL A 112 15.37 3.17 -11.58
C VAL A 112 15.47 2.68 -13.03
N ALA A 113 14.73 1.65 -13.42
CA ALA A 113 14.75 1.13 -14.78
C ALA A 113 14.27 2.16 -15.82
N ILE A 114 13.17 2.87 -15.53
CA ILE A 114 12.65 3.93 -16.40
C ILE A 114 13.63 5.12 -16.44
N LEU A 115 14.20 5.48 -15.31
CA LEU A 115 15.18 6.56 -15.23
C LEU A 115 16.43 6.26 -16.05
N TRP A 116 16.90 5.01 -16.00
CA TRP A 116 18.02 4.55 -16.81
C TRP A 116 17.71 4.61 -18.30
N TYR A 117 16.50 4.21 -18.70
CA TYR A 117 16.02 4.39 -20.07
C TYR A 117 16.02 5.87 -20.50
N LYS A 118 15.59 6.78 -19.61
CA LYS A 118 15.61 8.23 -19.84
C LYS A 118 17.01 8.86 -19.75
N LYS A 119 18.03 8.11 -19.33
CA LYS A 119 19.41 8.58 -19.07
C LYS A 119 19.47 9.73 -18.04
N GLU A 120 18.60 9.71 -17.05
CA GLU A 120 18.56 10.70 -15.98
C GLU A 120 19.28 10.21 -14.70
N LYS A 121 19.73 11.14 -13.85
CA LYS A 121 20.37 10.82 -12.56
C LYS A 121 19.32 10.51 -11.49
N VAL A 122 19.65 9.63 -10.54
CA VAL A 122 18.72 9.16 -9.48
C VAL A 122 18.25 10.28 -8.57
N ASN A 123 19.08 11.28 -8.27
CA ASN A 123 18.69 12.40 -7.42
C ASN A 123 18.00 13.53 -8.21
N THR A 124 16.92 13.21 -8.93
CA THR A 124 16.15 14.15 -9.75
C THR A 124 14.68 14.17 -9.34
N VAL A 125 13.97 15.23 -9.75
CA VAL A 125 12.51 15.34 -9.57
C VAL A 125 11.79 14.20 -10.30
N THR A 126 12.29 13.78 -11.47
CA THR A 126 11.75 12.67 -12.25
C THR A 126 11.78 11.36 -11.48
N PHE A 127 12.89 11.04 -10.81
CA PHE A 127 12.97 9.83 -9.98
C PHE A 127 11.94 9.87 -8.85
N ARG A 128 11.83 10.99 -8.12
CA ARG A 128 10.83 11.15 -7.05
C ARG A 128 9.41 10.99 -7.56
N THR A 129 9.11 11.59 -8.72
CA THR A 129 7.80 11.49 -9.38
C THR A 129 7.47 10.04 -9.73
N LEU A 130 8.40 9.31 -10.34
CA LEU A 130 8.23 7.90 -10.71
C LEU A 130 8.06 7.03 -9.47
N LEU A 131 8.93 7.21 -8.47
CA LEU A 131 8.88 6.47 -7.21
C LEU A 131 7.52 6.66 -6.53
N PHE A 132 7.07 7.89 -6.42
CA PHE A 132 5.78 8.22 -5.80
C PHE A 132 4.61 7.64 -6.60
N SER A 133 4.69 7.70 -7.93
CA SER A 133 3.67 7.13 -8.80
C SER A 133 3.53 5.62 -8.61
N PHE A 134 4.66 4.90 -8.57
CA PHE A 134 4.65 3.44 -8.37
C PHE A 134 4.24 3.07 -6.95
N ILE A 135 4.71 3.78 -5.92
CA ILE A 135 4.27 3.53 -4.54
C ILE A 135 2.75 3.71 -4.43
N TYR A 136 2.16 4.73 -5.06
CA TYR A 136 0.70 4.86 -5.06
C TYR A 136 -0.04 3.69 -5.71
N THR A 137 0.56 2.98 -6.68
CA THR A 137 -0.08 1.78 -7.24
C THR A 137 -0.19 0.63 -6.25
N THR A 138 0.68 0.58 -5.23
CA THR A 138 0.60 -0.44 -4.17
C THR A 138 -0.69 -0.36 -3.37
N VAL A 139 -1.37 0.81 -3.37
CA VAL A 139 -2.67 0.99 -2.72
C VAL A 139 -3.72 -0.01 -3.21
N TYR A 140 -3.65 -0.41 -4.47
CA TYR A 140 -4.63 -1.32 -5.07
C TYR A 140 -4.51 -2.74 -4.54
N THR A 141 -3.31 -3.14 -4.10
CA THR A 141 -3.08 -4.44 -3.48
C THR A 141 -3.14 -4.35 -1.96
N SER A 142 -2.63 -3.28 -1.33
CA SER A 142 -2.62 -3.14 0.14
C SER A 142 -3.99 -2.82 0.73
N THR A 143 -4.83 -2.03 0.06
CA THR A 143 -6.15 -1.61 0.60
C THR A 143 -7.09 -2.78 0.91
N PRO A 144 -7.26 -3.78 0.02
CA PRO A 144 -8.04 -4.98 0.37
C PRO A 144 -7.57 -5.61 1.68
N PHE A 145 -6.26 -5.87 1.84
CA PHE A 145 -5.70 -6.46 3.06
C PHE A 145 -5.89 -5.57 4.27
N PHE A 146 -5.68 -4.27 4.12
CA PHE A 146 -5.93 -3.28 5.18
C PHE A 146 -7.37 -3.38 5.68
N ILE A 147 -8.36 -3.33 4.78
CA ILE A 147 -9.79 -3.45 5.14
C ILE A 147 -10.05 -4.79 5.84
N PHE A 148 -9.55 -5.88 5.30
CA PHE A 148 -9.77 -7.21 5.83
C PHE A 148 -9.19 -7.37 7.24
N ILE A 149 -7.94 -6.96 7.44
CA ILE A 149 -7.23 -7.09 8.72
C ILE A 149 -7.82 -6.15 9.76
N SER A 150 -8.10 -4.89 9.41
CA SER A 150 -8.78 -3.97 10.33
C SER A 150 -10.16 -4.50 10.75
N SER A 151 -10.91 -5.11 9.82
CA SER A 151 -12.21 -5.73 10.13
C SER A 151 -12.05 -6.94 11.04
N ALA A 152 -11.08 -7.81 10.79
CA ALA A 152 -10.79 -8.97 11.63
C ALA A 152 -10.41 -8.56 13.07
N MET A 153 -9.56 -7.54 13.21
CA MET A 153 -9.16 -6.98 14.50
C MET A 153 -10.33 -6.36 15.25
N PHE A 154 -11.16 -5.55 14.56
CA PHE A 154 -12.35 -4.95 15.17
C PHE A 154 -13.36 -5.99 15.65
N LEU A 155 -13.51 -7.09 14.91
CA LEU A 155 -14.36 -8.21 15.28
C LEU A 155 -13.72 -9.16 16.28
N GLY A 156 -12.47 -8.92 16.72
CA GLY A 156 -11.73 -9.76 17.68
C GLY A 156 -11.50 -11.19 17.20
N GLN A 157 -11.38 -11.39 15.88
CA GLN A 157 -11.18 -12.69 15.24
C GLN A 157 -9.72 -12.88 14.82
N THR A 158 -9.19 -14.11 14.94
CA THR A 158 -7.84 -14.43 14.48
C THR A 158 -7.83 -14.63 12.97
N LEU A 159 -6.75 -14.21 12.30
CA LEU A 159 -6.62 -14.18 10.83
C LEU A 159 -6.39 -15.55 10.17
N ASN A 160 -6.80 -16.64 10.82
CA ASN A 160 -6.57 -17.98 10.28
C ASN A 160 -7.61 -18.33 9.20
N ALA A 161 -7.38 -17.87 7.97
CA ALA A 161 -8.25 -18.12 6.81
C ALA A 161 -8.55 -19.62 6.58
N ASN A 162 -7.61 -20.51 6.90
CA ASN A 162 -7.79 -21.96 6.76
C ASN A 162 -8.79 -22.52 7.78
N ALA A 163 -8.83 -21.98 9.00
CA ALA A 163 -9.86 -22.36 9.97
C ALA A 163 -11.26 -21.97 9.46
N TYR A 164 -11.41 -20.83 8.77
CA TYR A 164 -12.71 -20.40 8.24
C TYR A 164 -13.18 -21.21 7.04
N LEU A 165 -12.27 -21.67 6.17
CA LEU A 165 -12.60 -22.61 5.09
C LEU A 165 -13.06 -23.97 5.66
N ASP A 166 -12.44 -24.44 6.75
CA ASP A 166 -12.92 -25.61 7.48
C ASP A 166 -14.25 -25.36 8.21
N HIS A 167 -14.51 -24.13 8.68
CA HIS A 167 -15.80 -23.76 9.27
C HIS A 167 -16.94 -23.62 8.24
N LEU A 168 -16.63 -23.27 7.00
CA LEU A 168 -17.60 -23.23 5.88
C LEU A 168 -18.20 -24.61 5.56
N THR A 169 -17.54 -25.72 5.93
CA THR A 169 -18.12 -27.07 5.77
C THR A 169 -19.02 -27.49 6.94
N LYS A 170 -19.07 -26.70 8.03
CA LYS A 170 -19.88 -26.99 9.24
C LYS A 170 -20.93 -25.89 9.48
N VAL A 171 -21.88 -25.77 8.54
CA VAL A 171 -22.88 -24.68 8.44
C VAL A 171 -24.06 -24.82 9.42
N THR A 172 -23.88 -25.20 10.70
CA THR A 172 -25.05 -25.37 11.60
C THR A 172 -25.09 -24.54 12.87
N LYS A 173 -24.05 -23.77 13.22
CA LYS A 173 -24.13 -22.77 14.31
C LYS A 173 -23.16 -21.62 14.05
N HIS A 174 -23.62 -20.51 13.49
CA HIS A 174 -22.83 -19.29 13.36
C HIS A 174 -23.48 -18.16 14.15
N GLY A 175 -22.66 -17.45 14.94
CA GLY A 175 -23.08 -16.25 15.65
C GLY A 175 -23.09 -15.02 14.72
N THR A 176 -23.69 -13.92 15.16
CA THR A 176 -23.72 -12.65 14.39
C THR A 176 -22.34 -12.13 13.99
N ARG A 177 -21.29 -12.44 14.77
CA ARG A 177 -19.88 -12.09 14.47
C ARG A 177 -19.33 -12.82 13.24
N ASP A 178 -19.69 -14.09 13.05
CA ASP A 178 -19.18 -14.90 11.93
C ASP A 178 -19.80 -14.45 10.59
N TYR A 179 -21.08 -14.04 10.62
CA TYR A 179 -21.73 -13.43 9.46
C TYR A 179 -21.08 -12.09 9.08
N LEU A 180 -20.78 -11.23 10.06
CA LEU A 180 -20.08 -9.95 9.80
C LEU A 180 -18.68 -10.16 9.21
N PHE A 181 -17.95 -11.17 9.71
CA PHE A 181 -16.65 -11.52 9.16
C PHE A 181 -16.74 -12.05 7.72
N PHE A 182 -17.74 -12.89 7.43
CA PHE A 182 -17.99 -13.37 6.07
C PHE A 182 -18.30 -12.21 5.10
N VAL A 183 -19.08 -11.23 5.53
CA VAL A 183 -19.32 -10.00 4.75
C VAL A 183 -18.01 -9.23 4.52
N ALA A 184 -17.17 -9.07 5.53
CA ALA A 184 -15.86 -8.42 5.38
C ALA A 184 -14.94 -9.16 4.41
N PHE A 185 -14.95 -10.50 4.45
CA PHE A 185 -14.22 -11.34 3.50
C PHE A 185 -14.73 -11.20 2.06
N LEU A 186 -16.05 -11.11 1.87
CA LEU A 186 -16.64 -10.87 0.55
C LEU A 186 -16.27 -9.48 0.01
N VAL A 187 -16.30 -8.45 0.87
CA VAL A 187 -15.83 -7.10 0.53
C VAL A 187 -14.35 -7.12 0.12
N PHE A 188 -13.51 -7.85 0.86
CA PHE A 188 -12.10 -8.05 0.51
C PHE A 188 -11.92 -8.61 -0.90
N ILE A 189 -12.66 -9.67 -1.27
CA ILE A 189 -12.58 -10.26 -2.61
C ILE A 189 -13.01 -9.25 -3.68
N ILE A 190 -14.14 -8.56 -3.49
CA ILE A 190 -14.64 -7.59 -4.47
C ILE A 190 -13.64 -6.44 -4.67
N VAL A 191 -13.18 -5.84 -3.57
CA VAL A 191 -12.22 -4.73 -3.62
C VAL A 191 -10.89 -5.20 -4.19
N GLY A 192 -10.46 -6.43 -3.89
CA GLY A 192 -9.27 -7.07 -4.45
C GLY A 192 -9.33 -7.20 -5.97
N ILE A 193 -10.42 -7.76 -6.50
CA ILE A 193 -10.62 -7.91 -7.95
C ILE A 193 -10.61 -6.54 -8.64
N ILE A 194 -11.35 -5.56 -8.10
CA ILE A 194 -11.38 -4.19 -8.62
C ILE A 194 -9.97 -3.56 -8.58
N GLY A 195 -9.25 -3.77 -7.48
CA GLY A 195 -7.88 -3.32 -7.27
C GLY A 195 -6.94 -3.84 -8.35
N ILE A 196 -6.99 -5.14 -8.67
CA ILE A 196 -6.17 -5.77 -9.71
C ILE A 196 -6.39 -5.09 -11.07
N PHE A 197 -7.65 -4.86 -11.48
CA PHE A 197 -7.93 -4.16 -12.74
C PHE A 197 -7.44 -2.71 -12.74
N LYS A 198 -7.56 -2.01 -11.62
CA LYS A 198 -7.10 -0.62 -11.48
C LYS A 198 -5.58 -0.52 -11.46
N LEU A 199 -4.90 -1.48 -10.82
CA LEU A 199 -3.45 -1.60 -10.82
C LEU A 199 -2.92 -1.69 -12.25
N PHE A 200 -3.48 -2.59 -13.06
CA PHE A 200 -3.08 -2.73 -14.46
C PHE A 200 -3.22 -1.41 -15.24
N LYS A 201 -4.37 -0.73 -15.07
CA LYS A 201 -4.62 0.57 -15.73
C LYS A 201 -3.66 1.67 -15.26
N ALA A 202 -3.34 1.73 -13.96
CA ALA A 202 -2.41 2.70 -13.41
C ALA A 202 -0.98 2.48 -13.93
N LEU A 203 -0.50 1.24 -13.90
CA LEU A 203 0.82 0.86 -14.43
C LEU A 203 0.93 1.21 -15.91
N HIS A 204 -0.08 0.85 -16.70
CA HIS A 204 -0.11 1.17 -18.13
C HIS A 204 -0.03 2.67 -18.37
N TYR A 205 -0.79 3.47 -17.60
CA TYR A 205 -0.81 4.92 -17.74
C TYR A 205 0.54 5.56 -17.37
N ILE A 206 1.15 5.14 -16.26
CA ILE A 206 2.50 5.58 -15.86
C ILE A 206 3.50 5.28 -16.99
N LEU A 207 3.50 4.05 -17.51
CA LEU A 207 4.44 3.66 -18.56
C LEU A 207 4.18 4.41 -19.87
N LYS A 208 2.92 4.55 -20.28
CA LYS A 208 2.52 5.28 -21.49
C LYS A 208 3.01 6.74 -21.46
N ASN A 209 2.93 7.41 -20.31
CA ASN A 209 3.38 8.79 -20.18
C ASN A 209 4.92 8.93 -20.09
N ASN A 210 5.65 7.84 -19.86
CA ASN A 210 7.10 7.86 -19.73
C ASN A 210 7.85 7.28 -20.95
N PHE A 211 7.18 6.50 -21.81
CA PHE A 211 7.72 5.93 -23.04
C PHE A 211 7.08 6.59 -24.27
N SER A 212 7.86 7.28 -25.08
CA SER A 212 7.31 8.13 -26.14
C SER A 212 7.00 7.44 -27.48
N TYR A 213 7.46 6.20 -27.77
CA TYR A 213 7.46 5.72 -29.17
C TYR A 213 7.11 4.25 -29.46
N HIS A 214 6.95 3.37 -28.47
CA HIS A 214 6.75 1.94 -28.75
C HIS A 214 5.59 1.33 -27.96
N PRO A 215 4.36 1.29 -28.52
CA PRO A 215 3.19 0.76 -27.82
C PRO A 215 3.39 -0.70 -27.35
N TYR A 216 4.07 -1.54 -28.14
CA TYR A 216 4.40 -2.91 -27.75
C TYR A 216 5.31 -3.00 -26.53
N ILE A 217 6.29 -2.10 -26.42
CA ILE A 217 7.21 -2.05 -25.27
C ILE A 217 6.45 -1.63 -24.01
N VAL A 218 5.55 -0.65 -24.12
CA VAL A 218 4.69 -0.23 -23.00
C VAL A 218 3.83 -1.39 -22.51
N TRP A 219 3.20 -2.13 -23.41
CA TRP A 219 2.40 -3.31 -23.04
C TRP A 219 3.23 -4.41 -22.40
N PHE A 220 4.40 -4.73 -22.97
CA PHE A 220 5.31 -5.72 -22.40
C PHE A 220 5.72 -5.36 -20.97
N PHE A 221 6.19 -4.12 -20.74
CA PHE A 221 6.55 -3.67 -19.40
C PHE A 221 5.36 -3.59 -18.45
N THR A 222 4.17 -3.22 -18.93
CA THR A 222 2.95 -3.21 -18.11
C THR A 222 2.67 -4.61 -17.57
N VAL A 223 2.65 -5.62 -18.45
CA VAL A 223 2.39 -7.01 -18.07
C VAL A 223 3.50 -7.54 -17.17
N LEU A 224 4.76 -7.26 -17.49
CA LEU A 224 5.90 -7.66 -16.67
C LEU A 224 5.78 -7.10 -15.24
N PHE A 225 5.52 -5.79 -15.11
CA PHE A 225 5.45 -5.11 -13.83
C PHE A 225 4.26 -5.58 -13.01
N PHE A 226 3.10 -5.72 -13.66
CA PHE A 226 1.91 -6.28 -13.06
C PHE A 226 2.14 -7.69 -12.51
N THR A 227 2.80 -8.55 -13.28
CA THR A 227 3.07 -9.95 -12.89
C THR A 227 4.04 -10.01 -11.71
N ILE A 228 5.13 -9.22 -11.74
CA ILE A 228 6.09 -9.14 -10.63
C ILE A 228 5.40 -8.61 -9.38
N GLN A 229 4.58 -7.56 -9.49
CA GLN A 229 3.90 -6.97 -8.34
C GLN A 229 2.88 -7.93 -7.72
N LEU A 230 2.13 -8.69 -8.53
CA LEU A 230 1.25 -9.74 -8.03
C LEU A 230 2.03 -10.86 -7.34
N TYR A 231 3.13 -11.33 -7.93
CA TYR A 231 3.97 -12.38 -7.35
C TYR A 231 4.52 -11.96 -5.98
N TYR A 232 5.07 -10.75 -5.86
CA TYR A 232 5.56 -10.23 -4.58
C TYR A 232 4.44 -10.02 -3.56
N THR A 233 3.25 -9.60 -4.01
CA THR A 233 2.09 -9.47 -3.10
C THR A 233 1.67 -10.83 -2.56
N MET A 234 1.69 -11.89 -3.37
CA MET A 234 1.36 -13.26 -2.93
C MET A 234 2.40 -13.84 -1.96
N GLY A 235 3.67 -13.46 -2.07
CA GLY A 235 4.74 -13.95 -1.18
C GLY A 235 4.81 -13.29 0.20
N PHE A 236 3.99 -12.25 0.45
CA PHE A 236 3.96 -11.48 1.71
C PHE A 236 2.71 -11.75 2.57
N ILE A 237 1.75 -12.50 2.03
CA ILE A 237 0.56 -13.03 2.75
C ILE A 237 0.92 -14.39 3.32
#